data_AF-A0A356V1P5-F1
#
_entry.id   AF-A0A356V1P5-F1
#
_cell.length_a   1.000
_cell.length_b   1.000
_cell.length_c   1.000
_cell.angle_alpha   90.00
_cell.angle_beta   90.00
_cell.angle_gamma   90.00
#
_symmetry.space_group_name_H-M   'P 1'
#
loop_
_entity.id
_entity.type
_entity.pdbx_description
1 polymer ?
#
loop_
_entity_poly.entity_id
_entity_poly.type
_entity_poly.pdbx_seq_one_letter_code
_entity_poly.pdbx_strand_id
1 'polypeptide(L)' 'MTALLTLQERLDFGAVSALKAAIEDQIGNDLDIDASAVEHMGTLCLQVLLAAAQDWSKAGLRFQMKDASETC' A
#
# COMPACT_ATOMS: atom_id res chain seq x y z
N MET A 1 -14.46 -9.06 2.05
CA MET A 1 -13.75 -9.58 0.85
C MET A 1 -12.37 -8.96 0.89
N THR A 2 -11.33 -9.71 0.52
CA THR A 2 -9.95 -9.20 0.58
C THR A 2 -9.49 -8.77 -0.82
N ALA A 3 -9.18 -7.49 -0.97
CA ALA A 3 -8.61 -6.90 -2.17
C ALA A 3 -7.08 -7.05 -2.17
N LEU A 4 -6.51 -7.24 -3.36
CA LEU A 4 -5.07 -7.30 -3.57
C LEU A 4 -4.64 -6.09 -4.41
N LEU A 5 -3.74 -5.27 -3.88
CA LEU A 5 -3.18 -4.11 -4.57
C LEU A 5 -1.68 -4.33 -4.80
N THR A 6 -1.29 -4.53 -6.07
CA THR A 6 0.12 -4.63 -6.46
C THR A 6 0.73 -3.25 -6.61
N LEU A 7 1.84 -3.03 -5.93
CA LEU A 7 2.62 -1.81 -6.01
C LEU A 7 3.48 -1.81 -7.28
N GLN A 8 3.61 -0.62 -7.86
CA GLN A 8 4.50 -0.38 -9.00
C GLN A 8 5.98 -0.42 -8.56
N GLU A 9 6.86 -0.75 -9.49
CA GLU A 9 8.31 -0.87 -9.25
C GLU A 9 8.96 0.37 -8.64
N ARG A 10 8.45 1.56 -9.01
CA ARG A 10 8.99 2.85 -8.57
C ARG A 10 7.88 3.73 -7.99
N LEU A 11 7.91 3.86 -6.68
CA LEU A 11 6.99 4.65 -5.88
C LEU A 11 7.62 5.99 -5.47
N ASP A 12 7.83 6.88 -6.43
CA ASP A 12 8.33 8.24 -6.18
C ASP A 12 7.20 9.29 -6.10
N PHE A 13 7.57 10.58 -6.03
CA PHE A 13 6.62 11.71 -5.97
C PHE A 13 5.52 11.64 -7.04
N GLY A 14 5.85 11.22 -8.27
CA GLY A 14 4.87 11.10 -9.36
C GLY A 14 3.84 9.99 -9.15
N ALA A 15 4.15 8.97 -8.36
CA ALA A 15 3.29 7.84 -8.07
C ALA A 15 2.35 8.06 -6.87
N VAL A 16 2.60 9.07 -6.04
CA VAL A 16 1.89 9.30 -4.77
C VAL A 16 0.38 9.45 -4.97
N SER A 17 -0.03 10.25 -5.97
CA SER A 17 -1.44 10.51 -6.24
C SER A 17 -2.17 9.26 -6.72
N ALA A 18 -1.54 8.50 -7.62
CA ALA A 18 -2.08 7.24 -8.13
C ALA A 18 -2.19 6.18 -7.02
N LEU A 19 -1.16 6.05 -6.18
CA LEU A 19 -1.16 5.14 -5.04
C LEU A 19 -2.30 5.48 -4.06
N LYS A 20 -2.45 6.76 -3.72
CA LYS A 20 -3.52 7.21 -2.82
C LYS A 20 -4.90 6.86 -3.39
N ALA A 21 -5.15 7.17 -4.66
CA ALA A 21 -6.43 6.88 -5.30
C ALA A 21 -6.73 5.37 -5.34
N ALA A 22 -5.72 4.55 -5.64
CA ALA A 22 -5.87 3.09 -5.67
C ALA A 22 -6.19 2.50 -4.30
N ILE A 23 -5.63 3.06 -3.22
CA ILE A 23 -5.97 2.66 -1.84
C ILE A 23 -7.38 3.10 -1.47
N GLU A 24 -7.77 4.33 -1.81
CA GLU A 24 -9.10 4.87 -1.49
C GLU A 24 -10.24 4.05 -2.12
N ASP A 25 -10.02 3.49 -3.31
CA ASP A 25 -10.97 2.59 -3.97
C ASP A 25 -11.23 1.30 -3.17
N GLN A 26 -10.31 0.90 -2.29
CA GLN A 26 -10.42 -0.31 -1.48
C GLN A 26 -11.03 -0.08 -0.10
N ILE A 27 -11.42 1.16 0.24
CA ILE A 27 -12.02 1.48 1.54
C ILE A 27 -13.27 0.60 1.77
N GLY A 28 -13.33 -0.03 2.95
CA GLY A 28 -14.42 -0.93 3.32
C GLY A 28 -14.15 -2.41 3.04
N ASN A 29 -13.04 -2.74 2.38
CA ASN A 29 -12.58 -4.11 2.16
C ASN A 29 -11.27 -4.37 2.92
N ASP A 30 -11.02 -5.64 3.26
CA ASP A 30 -9.68 -6.05 3.71
C ASP A 30 -8.69 -5.83 2.57
N LEU A 31 -7.47 -5.36 2.85
CA LEU A 31 -6.48 -4.99 1.85
C LEU A 31 -5.16 -5.74 2.07
N ASP A 32 -4.71 -6.44 1.04
CA ASP A 32 -3.39 -7.04 0.92
C ASP A 32 -2.58 -6.23 -0.10
N ILE A 33 -1.44 -5.72 0.31
CA ILE A 33 -0.52 -4.93 -0.51
C ILE A 33 0.60 -5.84 -0.97
N ASP A 34 0.75 -6.03 -2.27
CA ASP A 34 1.87 -6.77 -2.87
C ASP A 34 2.99 -5.80 -3.22
N ALA A 35 4.07 -5.81 -2.44
CA ALA A 35 5.21 -4.93 -2.61
C ALA A 35 6.39 -5.60 -3.32
N SER A 36 6.26 -6.85 -3.78
CA SER A 36 7.35 -7.67 -4.32
C SER A 36 8.05 -7.09 -5.55
N ALA A 37 7.40 -6.22 -6.31
CA ALA A 37 7.98 -5.55 -7.47
C ALA A 37 8.70 -4.24 -7.13
N VAL A 38 8.57 -3.72 -5.90
CA VAL A 38 9.06 -2.37 -5.55
C VAL A 38 10.58 -2.34 -5.41
N GLU A 39 11.24 -1.64 -6.31
CA GLU A 39 12.68 -1.39 -6.28
C GLU A 39 13.01 -0.03 -5.65
N HIS A 40 12.07 0.93 -5.71
CA HIS A 40 12.27 2.27 -5.20
C HIS A 40 11.04 2.77 -4.45
N MET A 41 11.21 3.07 -3.16
CA MET A 41 10.15 3.60 -2.29
C MET A 41 10.49 5.02 -1.81
N GLY A 42 9.69 6.00 -2.23
CA GLY A 42 9.80 7.38 -1.77
C GLY A 42 9.06 7.63 -0.45
N THR A 43 9.53 8.62 0.32
CA THR A 43 8.99 8.95 1.66
C THR A 43 7.49 9.26 1.65
N LEU A 44 7.00 9.97 0.64
CA LEU A 44 5.57 10.33 0.54
C LEU A 44 4.69 9.10 0.29
N CYS A 45 5.13 8.16 -0.56
CA CYS A 45 4.41 6.91 -0.79
C CYS A 45 4.35 6.08 0.50
N LEU A 46 5.44 6.04 1.27
CA LEU A 46 5.46 5.37 2.57
C LEU A 46 4.50 6.04 3.57
N GLN A 47 4.43 7.37 3.60
CA GLN A 47 3.47 8.09 4.45
C GLN A 47 2.02 7.77 4.08
N VAL A 48 1.72 7.65 2.79
CA VAL A 48 0.38 7.24 2.31
C VAL A 48 0.06 5.81 2.77
N LEU A 49 0.99 4.85 2.63
CA LEU A 49 0.80 3.48 3.10
C LEU A 49 0.59 3.41 4.62
N LEU A 50 1.35 4.18 5.38
CA LEU A 50 1.23 4.25 6.83
C LEU A 50 -0.10 4.90 7.28
N ALA A 51 -0.58 5.92 6.57
CA ALA A 51 -1.89 6.50 6.83
C ALA A 51 -3.00 5.48 6.56
N ALA A 52 -2.94 4.78 5.42
CA ALA A 52 -3.89 3.73 5.06
C ALA A 52 -3.93 2.61 6.12
N ALA A 53 -2.78 2.10 6.56
CA ALA A 53 -2.73 1.07 7.59
C ALA A 53 -3.44 1.51 8.90
N GLN A 54 -3.31 2.78 9.27
CA GLN A 54 -4.01 3.34 10.43
C GLN A 54 -5.51 3.46 10.21
N ASP A 55 -5.95 3.90 9.05
CA ASP A 55 -7.38 3.98 8.72
C ASP A 55 -8.04 2.60 8.71
N TRP A 56 -7.39 1.59 8.14
CA TRP A 56 -7.89 0.21 8.18
C TRP A 56 -7.97 -0.34 9.59
N SER A 57 -6.95 -0.09 10.41
CA SER A 57 -6.95 -0.49 11.83
C SER A 57 -8.11 0.15 12.60
N LYS A 58 -8.37 1.45 12.38
CA LYS A 58 -9.52 2.15 12.98
C LYS A 58 -10.86 1.61 12.49
N ALA A 59 -10.93 1.20 11.23
CA ALA A 59 -12.11 0.58 10.65
C ALA A 59 -12.31 -0.89 11.08
N GLY A 60 -11.34 -1.49 11.79
CA GLY A 60 -11.37 -2.91 12.14
C GLY A 60 -11.15 -3.85 10.95
N LEU A 61 -10.60 -3.33 9.85
CA LEU A 61 -10.32 -4.08 8.62
C LEU A 61 -8.87 -4.56 8.61
N ARG A 62 -8.62 -5.68 7.93
CA ARG A 62 -7.25 -6.20 7.78
C ARG A 62 -6.48 -5.38 6.74
N PHE A 63 -5.29 -4.92 7.12
CA PHE A 63 -4.30 -4.34 6.21
C PHE A 63 -3.00 -5.14 6.34
N GLN A 64 -2.59 -5.81 5.27
CA GLN A 64 -1.39 -6.65 5.25
C GLN A 64 -0.51 -6.21 4.09
N MET A 65 0.80 -6.14 4.30
CA MET A 65 1.77 -5.95 3.23
C MET A 65 2.58 -7.25 3.08
N LYS A 66 2.62 -7.79 1.86
CA LYS A 66 3.48 -8.90 1.46
C LYS A 66 4.72 -8.35 0.77
N ASP A 67 5.84 -8.93 1.16
CA ASP A 67 7.12 -8.26 1.24
C ASP A 67 7.81 -8.01 -0.11
N ALA A 68 8.62 -6.94 -0.12
CA ALA A 68 9.47 -6.45 -1.21
C ALA A 68 10.94 -6.89 -1.13
N SER A 69 11.37 -7.51 -0.02
CA SER A 69 12.77 -7.83 0.26
C SER A 69 12.88 -8.78 1.48
N GLU A 70 12.79 -10.08 1.24
CA GLU A 70 13.56 -11.02 2.05
C GLU A 70 15.05 -10.69 1.81
N THR A 71 15.58 -9.74 2.59
CA THR A 71 17.00 -9.42 2.58
C THR A 71 17.69 -10.52 3.38
N CYS A 72 18.27 -11.48 2.66
CA CYS A 72 19.18 -12.48 3.22
C CYS A 72 20.52 -11.85 3.64
#